data_AF-A0A7R9M2Q8-F1
#
_entry.id   AF-A0A7R9M2Q8-F1
#
_cell.length_a   1.000
_cell.length_b   1.000
_cell.length_c   1.000
_cell.angle_alpha   90.00
_cell.angle_beta   90.00
_cell.angle_gamma   90.00
#
_symmetry.space_group_name_H-M   'P 1'
#
loop_
_entity.id
_entity.type
_entity.pdbx_description
1 polymer ?
#
loop_
_entity_poly.entity_id
_entity_poly.type
_entity_poly.pdbx_seq_one_letter_code
_entity_poly.pdbx_strand_id
1 'polypeptide(L)'
;MITLLATTMSSIWIYISIGFLVISTASNARNTSLNEEQMTGLLGRPVGRKTSLLTVGYHGPALLQDFQFLEEMAHFDRERIPERVVHAKGSGAFGVFRVTNGEM
;
A
#
# COMPACT_ATOMS: atom_id res chain seq x y z
N MET A 1 -14.05 -4.79 -60.95
CA MET A 1 -14.70 -4.13 -59.81
C MET A 1 -14.45 -4.82 -58.48
N ILE A 2 -14.37 -6.16 -58.42
CA ILE A 2 -14.14 -6.92 -57.16
C ILE A 2 -12.70 -6.81 -56.63
N THR A 3 -11.69 -6.65 -57.50
CA THR A 3 -10.28 -6.57 -57.10
C THR A 3 -9.88 -5.25 -56.43
N LEU A 4 -10.59 -4.14 -56.73
CA LEU A 4 -10.35 -2.83 -56.09
C LEU A 4 -10.85 -2.80 -54.64
N LEU A 5 -11.85 -3.62 -54.30
CA LEU A 5 -12.37 -3.73 -52.93
C LEU A 5 -11.43 -4.55 -52.02
N ALA A 6 -10.68 -5.49 -52.61
CA ALA A 6 -9.74 -6.33 -51.86
C ALA A 6 -8.47 -5.55 -51.43
N THR A 7 -7.97 -4.63 -52.26
CA THR A 7 -6.81 -3.79 -51.93
C THR A 7 -7.13 -2.67 -50.95
N THR A 8 -8.38 -2.18 -50.90
CA THR A 8 -8.80 -1.21 -49.88
C THR A 8 -9.01 -1.85 -48.51
N MET A 9 -9.41 -3.13 -48.44
CA MET A 9 -9.58 -3.87 -47.18
C MET A 9 -8.26 -4.20 -46.46
N SER A 10 -7.17 -4.53 -47.19
CA SER A 10 -5.87 -4.81 -46.57
C SER A 10 -5.23 -3.58 -45.94
N SER A 11 -5.45 -2.41 -46.54
CA SER A 11 -4.94 -1.13 -46.06
C SER A 11 -5.54 -0.76 -44.69
N ILE A 12 -6.85 -0.98 -44.51
CA ILE A 12 -7.57 -0.70 -43.25
C ILE A 12 -7.07 -1.62 -42.12
N TRP A 13 -6.81 -2.90 -42.41
CA TRP A 13 -6.29 -3.85 -41.43
C TRP A 13 -4.90 -3.50 -40.90
N ILE A 14 -4.02 -2.95 -41.75
CA ILE A 14 -2.68 -2.48 -41.34
C ILE A 14 -2.79 -1.30 -40.36
N TYR A 15 -3.66 -0.33 -40.64
CA TYR A 15 -3.85 0.82 -39.74
C TYR A 15 -4.49 0.42 -38.40
N ILE A 16 -5.43 -0.52 -38.40
CA ILE A 16 -6.03 -1.04 -37.17
C ILE A 16 -5.00 -1.82 -36.34
N SER A 17 -4.14 -2.62 -36.98
CA SER A 17 -3.09 -3.39 -36.30
C SER A 17 -2.01 -2.51 -35.69
N ILE A 18 -1.55 -1.48 -36.42
CA ILE A 18 -0.58 -0.50 -35.90
C ILE A 18 -1.20 0.35 -34.78
N GLY A 19 -2.47 0.76 -34.94
CA GLY A 19 -3.20 1.48 -33.89
C GLY A 19 -3.32 0.66 -32.60
N PHE A 20 -3.64 -0.64 -32.71
CA PHE A 20 -3.72 -1.53 -31.56
C PHE A 20 -2.35 -1.77 -30.89
N LEU A 21 -1.27 -1.89 -31.68
CA LEU A 21 0.10 -2.04 -31.15
C LEU A 21 0.56 -0.78 -30.39
N VAL A 22 0.22 0.42 -30.88
CA VAL A 22 0.54 1.70 -30.22
C VAL A 22 -0.26 1.87 -28.92
N ILE A 23 -1.56 1.52 -28.92
CA ILE A 23 -2.40 1.56 -27.71
C ILE A 23 -1.92 0.54 -26.66
N SER A 24 -1.50 -0.65 -27.10
CA SER A 24 -0.96 -1.70 -26.21
C SER A 24 0.37 -1.30 -25.55
N THR A 25 1.24 -0.56 -26.26
CA THR A 25 2.51 -0.09 -25.67
C THR A 25 2.32 1.05 -24.68
N ALA A 26 1.22 1.81 -24.77
CA ALA A 26 0.94 2.96 -23.91
C ALA A 26 0.12 2.63 -22.64
N SER A 27 -0.42 1.41 -22.51
CA SER A 27 -1.34 1.05 -21.42
C SER A 27 -0.64 0.61 -20.12
N ASN A 28 0.69 0.53 -20.07
CA ASN A 28 1.42 0.05 -18.87
C ASN A 28 1.76 1.15 -17.84
N ALA A 29 1.02 2.26 -17.84
CA ALA A 29 1.24 3.32 -16.86
C ALA A 29 -0.08 3.84 -16.29
N ARG A 30 -0.18 3.75 -14.96
CA ARG A 30 -1.11 4.44 -14.04
C ARG A 30 -2.31 3.63 -13.56
N ASN A 31 -2.02 2.64 -12.74
CA ASN A 31 -2.91 2.16 -11.69
C ASN A 31 -2.11 1.79 -10.43
N THR A 32 -1.31 2.73 -9.94
CA THR A 32 -0.80 2.71 -8.56
C THR A 32 -1.34 3.94 -7.84
N SER A 33 -1.71 3.77 -6.57
CA SER A 33 -2.13 4.78 -5.60
C SER A 33 -3.58 5.32 -5.68
N LEU A 34 -4.57 4.49 -5.34
CA LEU A 34 -5.79 4.99 -4.69
C LEU A 34 -5.75 4.87 -3.16
N ASN A 35 -4.70 4.29 -2.57
CA ASN A 35 -4.46 4.22 -1.13
C ASN A 35 -2.97 3.94 -0.85
N GLU A 36 -2.07 4.80 -1.32
CA GLU A 36 -0.68 4.76 -0.83
C GLU A 36 -0.57 5.81 0.27
N GLU A 37 -0.99 5.41 1.49
CA GLU A 37 -0.90 6.29 2.66
C GLU A 37 0.59 6.54 2.94
N GLN A 38 0.97 7.82 2.92
CA GLN A 38 2.35 8.21 3.15
C GLN A 38 2.76 7.79 4.57
N MET A 39 3.89 7.10 4.68
CA MET A 39 4.43 6.75 5.99
C MET A 39 4.78 8.04 6.76
N THR A 40 4.31 8.15 7.99
CA THR A 40 4.51 9.32 8.84
C THR A 40 5.08 8.94 10.20
N GLY A 41 5.76 9.88 10.84
CA GLY A 41 6.13 9.80 12.26
C GLY A 41 4.95 10.11 13.19
N LEU A 42 5.18 10.10 14.50
CA LEU A 42 4.10 10.29 15.49
C LEU A 42 3.40 11.66 15.37
N LEU A 43 4.12 12.67 14.89
CA LEU A 43 3.61 14.03 14.68
C LEU A 43 3.10 14.27 13.25
N GLY A 44 2.90 13.21 12.46
CA GLY A 44 2.40 13.32 11.07
C GLY A 44 3.45 13.83 10.07
N ARG A 45 4.73 13.92 10.46
CA ARG A 45 5.81 14.32 9.54
C ARG A 45 6.05 13.21 8.52
N PRO A 46 6.12 13.51 7.21
CA PRO A 46 6.35 12.49 6.19
C PRO A 46 7.76 11.88 6.34
N VAL A 47 7.82 10.56 6.23
CA VAL A 47 9.05 9.77 6.30
C VAL A 47 9.60 9.59 4.89
N GLY A 48 10.85 10.02 4.68
CA GLY A 48 11.51 9.87 3.38
C GLY A 48 12.03 8.45 3.14
N ARG A 49 12.78 7.89 4.09
CA ARG A 49 13.36 6.54 4.00
C ARG A 49 13.35 5.87 5.37
N LYS A 50 12.72 4.70 5.47
CA LYS A 50 12.59 3.93 6.73
C LYS A 50 13.54 2.73 6.83
N THR A 51 14.14 2.30 5.73
CA THR A 51 14.97 1.10 5.67
C THR A 51 16.40 1.29 6.19
N SER A 52 16.77 2.49 6.64
CA SER A 52 18.14 2.83 7.03
C SER A 52 18.15 3.97 8.05
N LEU A 53 19.16 3.96 8.91
CA LEU A 53 19.40 4.99 9.93
C LEU A 53 20.23 6.14 9.38
N LEU A 54 20.08 7.32 9.98
CA LEU A 54 20.97 8.45 9.73
C LEU A 54 22.29 8.27 10.48
N THR A 55 23.38 8.17 9.72
CA THR A 55 24.74 7.86 10.21
C THR A 55 25.75 8.88 9.69
N VAL A 56 26.90 9.00 10.35
CA VAL A 56 28.03 9.82 9.86
C VAL A 56 28.80 9.05 8.78
N GLY A 57 28.25 9.00 7.57
CA GLY A 57 28.81 8.21 6.46
C GLY A 57 28.45 6.72 6.56
N TYR A 58 28.82 5.94 5.54
CA TYR A 58 28.31 4.58 5.32
C TYR A 58 28.57 3.58 6.47
N HIS A 59 29.68 3.73 7.20
CA HIS A 59 30.05 2.92 8.36
C HIS A 59 30.26 3.77 9.63
N GLY A 60 29.67 4.96 9.68
CA GLY A 60 29.76 5.83 10.85
C GLY A 60 28.77 5.46 11.96
N PRO A 61 28.93 6.05 13.15
CA PRO A 61 27.95 5.92 14.22
C PRO A 61 26.59 6.54 13.83
N ALA A 62 25.52 6.02 14.43
CA ALA A 62 24.18 6.60 14.32
C ALA A 62 24.11 7.97 14.99
N LEU A 63 23.35 8.88 14.39
CA LEU A 63 23.18 10.24 14.88
C LEU A 63 21.93 10.39 15.73
N LEU A 64 22.05 11.04 16.89
CA LEU A 64 20.90 11.36 17.75
C LEU A 64 19.91 12.36 17.12
N GLN A 65 20.31 13.04 16.05
CA GLN A 65 19.40 13.93 15.31
C GLN A 65 18.33 13.17 14.50
N ASP A 66 18.47 11.84 14.37
CA ASP A 66 17.48 10.98 13.74
C ASP A 66 16.25 10.81 14.64
N PHE A 67 15.41 11.83 14.67
CA PHE A 67 14.19 11.85 15.48
C PHE A 67 13.21 10.75 15.04
N GLN A 68 13.17 10.41 13.75
CA GLN A 68 12.26 9.40 13.23
C GLN A 68 12.57 8.01 13.78
N PHE A 69 13.85 7.64 13.81
CA PHE A 69 14.29 6.38 14.42
C PHE A 69 14.01 6.34 15.92
N LEU A 70 14.34 7.41 16.64
CA LEU A 70 14.17 7.49 18.09
C LEU A 70 12.70 7.39 18.50
N GLU A 71 11.81 8.05 17.77
CA GLU A 71 10.36 7.98 17.99
C GLU A 71 9.83 6.54 17.86
N GLU A 72 10.24 5.83 16.80
CA GLU A 72 9.78 4.46 16.55
C GLU A 72 10.29 3.47 17.61
N MET A 73 11.57 3.54 17.97
CA MET A 73 12.14 2.68 19.03
C MET A 73 11.51 2.98 20.39
N ALA A 74 11.31 4.25 20.73
CA ALA A 74 10.68 4.63 21.99
C ALA A 74 9.23 4.15 22.09
N HIS A 75 8.52 4.07 20.97
CA HIS A 75 7.17 3.51 20.91
C HIS A 75 7.18 1.98 21.04
N PHE A 76 8.06 1.31 20.30
CA PHE A 76 8.22 -0.15 20.34
C PHE A 76 8.56 -0.66 21.74
N ASP A 77 9.50 0.00 22.43
CA ASP A 77 9.91 -0.36 23.79
C ASP A 77 8.75 -0.29 24.81
N ARG A 78 7.67 0.44 24.49
CA ARG A 78 6.50 0.67 25.36
C ARG A 78 5.22 0.00 24.86
N GLU A 79 5.32 -0.94 23.92
CA GLU A 79 4.15 -1.65 23.38
C GLU A 79 3.48 -2.54 24.44
N ARG A 80 4.27 -3.06 25.39
CA ARG A 80 3.74 -3.96 26.42
C ARG A 80 3.08 -3.20 27.55
N ILE A 81 1.82 -3.54 27.78
CA ILE A 81 1.06 -3.23 29.00
C ILE A 81 0.93 -4.49 29.85
N PRO A 82 0.73 -4.37 31.18
CA PRO A 82 0.50 -5.54 32.01
C PRO A 82 -0.74 -6.33 31.56
N GLU A 83 -0.63 -7.65 31.59
CA GLU A 83 -1.74 -8.55 31.26
C GLU A 83 -2.82 -8.60 32.35
N ARG A 84 -4.01 -9.14 32.03
CA ARG A 84 -5.07 -9.38 33.01
C ARG A 84 -4.61 -10.42 34.04
N VAL A 85 -4.85 -10.16 35.33
CA VAL A 85 -4.44 -11.02 36.46
C VAL A 85 -4.91 -12.48 36.31
N VAL A 86 -6.07 -12.69 35.68
CA VAL A 86 -6.60 -14.02 35.32
C VAL A 86 -7.15 -13.97 33.88
N HIS A 87 -7.21 -15.13 33.22
CA HIS A 87 -7.60 -15.25 31.81
C HIS A 87 -6.81 -14.32 30.88
N ALA A 88 -5.48 -14.23 31.08
CA ALA A 88 -4.58 -13.40 30.28
C ALA A 88 -4.65 -13.71 28.77
N LYS A 89 -4.93 -14.98 28.43
CA LYS A 89 -5.15 -15.43 27.05
C LYS A 89 -6.64 -15.54 26.74
N GLY A 90 -7.08 -14.78 25.74
CA GLY A 90 -8.44 -14.84 25.22
C GLY A 90 -8.50 -14.27 23.80
N SER A 91 -9.62 -14.49 23.13
CA SER A 91 -9.96 -13.87 21.84
C SER A 91 -11.36 -13.29 21.93
N GLY A 92 -11.59 -12.14 21.28
CA GLY A 92 -12.88 -11.45 21.27
C GLY A 92 -13.56 -11.55 19.91
N ALA A 93 -14.89 -11.61 19.91
CA ALA A 93 -15.73 -11.45 18.72
C ALA A 93 -16.84 -10.45 19.00
N PHE A 94 -17.18 -9.65 18.00
CA PHE A 94 -18.31 -8.71 18.08
C PHE A 94 -19.60 -9.39 17.64
N GLY A 95 -20.72 -9.02 18.26
CA GLY A 95 -22.03 -9.55 17.93
C GLY A 95 -23.14 -8.75 18.62
N VAL A 96 -24.38 -9.06 18.30
CA VAL A 96 -25.56 -8.44 18.91
C VAL A 96 -26.40 -9.54 19.54
N PHE A 97 -26.78 -9.35 20.80
CA PHE A 97 -27.70 -10.24 21.49
C PHE A 97 -29.14 -9.83 21.18
N ARG A 98 -29.97 -10.78 20.72
CA ARG A 98 -31.42 -10.60 20.49
C ARG A 98 -32.20 -11.62 21.30
N VAL A 99 -33.10 -11.16 22.16
CA VAL A 99 -34.05 -12.02 22.88
C VAL A 99 -35.08 -12.54 21.90
N THR A 100 -35.31 -13.86 21.89
CA THR A 100 -36.26 -14.51 20.98
C THR A 100 -37.60 -14.81 21.62
N ASN A 101 -37.65 -15.15 22.92
CA ASN A 101 -38.88 -15.39 23.67
C ASN A 101 -38.80 -14.70 25.02
N GLY A 102 -39.85 -13.94 25.38
CA GLY A 102 -39.90 -13.07 26.55
C GLY A 102 -41.03 -13.40 27.51
N GLU A 103 -41.39 -14.68 27.63
CA GLU A 103 -42.40 -15.12 28.61
C GLU A 103 -41.80 -16.17 29.54
N MET A 104 -41.86 -15.87 30.83
CA MET A 104 -41.61 -16.78 31.95
C MET A 104 -42.96 -17.19 32.53
#